data_AF-A0A0R2X139-F1
#
_entry.id   AF-A0A0R2X139-F1
#
_cell.length_a   1.000
_cell.length_b   1.000
_cell.length_c   1.000
_cell.angle_alpha   90.00
_cell.angle_beta   90.00
_cell.angle_gamma   90.00
#
_symmetry.space_group_name_H-M   'P 1'
#
loop_
_entity.id
_entity.type
_entity.pdbx_description
1 polymer ?
#
loop_
_entity_poly.entity_id
_entity_poly.type
_entity_poly.pdbx_seq_one_letter_code
_entity_poly.pdbx_strand_id
1 'polypeptide(L)'
;MLRTNNRIYQVVFLLFMYLFINGLFVIKYGERLKIISEFIILFGYCFLVLGILYLFKKYLKKIQEYRSFNILYWILIFVVFCFFIILNFLIDGNSLNTDRWSAMQVTIEYILKGVYPYNQLDHLGQTSSNLPSLSYLGLPFYMLGNIGLLQPFVFLGFSFWIFKSNRLQSKKLLIILLLIMSPAYLWEVAAKSDLMSNLLLLIIFIDYWKEKYNENSFQKLEILAFIVAFFSLTRGIVIIPLTLMLFYDFLKLKIRLKFKFVIIFIISLFVLLLPILLVLPEFEVLSEHNPFNHQTKYAPKFLIILSLLSPFFLSKYSKSSTNVYKITFYVLSFLLIPAFILNVYEEGFYNNIYENLFDISYLGMIIPFIIMSK
;
A
#
# COMPACT_ATOMS: atom_id res chain seq x y z
N MET A 1 0.58 -9.56 -34.45
CA MET A 1 0.74 -8.09 -34.48
C MET A 1 -0.15 -7.36 -33.46
N LEU A 2 -1.47 -7.57 -33.43
CA LEU A 2 -2.37 -6.87 -32.49
C LEU A 2 -2.13 -7.21 -30.99
N ARG A 3 -1.86 -8.49 -30.66
CA ARG A 3 -1.57 -8.93 -29.27
C ARG A 3 -0.25 -8.38 -28.71
N THR A 4 0.75 -8.21 -29.56
CA THR A 4 2.07 -7.67 -29.18
C THR A 4 2.02 -6.17 -28.97
N ASN A 5 1.27 -5.44 -29.80
CA ASN A 5 1.08 -4.00 -29.64
C ASN A 5 0.35 -3.66 -28.33
N ASN A 6 -0.73 -4.38 -27.99
CA ASN A 6 -1.46 -4.14 -26.74
C ASN A 6 -0.59 -4.33 -25.48
N ARG A 7 0.36 -5.26 -25.50
CA ARG A 7 1.29 -5.47 -24.38
C ARG A 7 2.29 -4.31 -24.23
N ILE A 8 2.74 -3.73 -25.34
CA ILE A 8 3.65 -2.57 -25.32
C ILE A 8 2.91 -1.35 -24.75
N TYR A 9 1.71 -1.05 -25.25
CA TYR A 9 0.91 0.08 -24.74
C TYR A 9 0.63 -0.05 -23.24
N GLN A 10 0.33 -1.26 -22.76
CA GLN A 10 0.15 -1.50 -21.32
C GLN A 10 1.41 -1.22 -20.51
N VAL A 11 2.59 -1.67 -20.96
CA VAL A 11 3.85 -1.43 -20.24
C VAL A 11 4.21 0.04 -20.24
N VAL A 12 3.98 0.75 -21.35
CA VAL A 12 4.20 2.20 -21.46
C VAL A 12 3.26 2.94 -20.52
N PHE A 13 1.97 2.56 -20.48
CA PHE A 13 1.01 3.18 -19.57
C PHE A 13 1.37 2.98 -18.09
N LEU A 14 1.78 1.77 -17.70
CA LEU A 14 2.25 1.49 -16.34
C LEU A 14 3.49 2.31 -15.97
N LEU A 15 4.43 2.47 -16.91
CA LEU A 15 5.62 3.29 -16.70
C LEU A 15 5.28 4.79 -16.61
N PHE A 16 4.39 5.27 -17.47
CA PHE A 16 3.89 6.64 -17.42
C PHE A 16 3.25 6.93 -16.06
N MET A 17 2.34 6.06 -15.60
CA MET A 17 1.70 6.22 -14.28
C MET A 17 2.70 6.18 -13.13
N TYR A 18 3.70 5.29 -13.20
CA TYR A 18 4.77 5.24 -12.21
C TYR A 18 5.57 6.55 -12.17
N LEU A 19 5.94 7.10 -13.34
CA LEU A 19 6.69 8.36 -13.42
C LEU A 19 5.83 9.57 -13.02
N PHE A 20 4.54 9.58 -13.40
CA PHE A 20 3.60 10.63 -13.06
C PHE A 20 3.45 10.76 -11.53
N ILE A 21 3.09 9.66 -10.85
CA ILE A 21 2.87 9.66 -9.40
C ILE A 21 4.15 10.06 -8.68
N ASN A 22 5.29 9.42 -8.99
CA ASN A 22 6.55 9.77 -8.35
C ASN A 22 7.02 11.19 -8.70
N GLY A 23 6.71 11.67 -9.90
CA GLY A 23 7.01 13.02 -10.34
C GLY A 23 6.31 14.08 -9.50
N LEU A 24 5.07 13.83 -9.06
CA LEU A 24 4.36 14.74 -8.14
C LEU A 24 5.09 14.87 -6.80
N PHE A 25 5.65 13.79 -6.27
CA PHE A 25 6.47 13.84 -5.05
C PHE A 25 7.78 14.61 -5.30
N VAL A 26 8.43 14.40 -6.45
CA VAL A 26 9.64 15.13 -6.82
C VAL A 26 9.37 16.62 -6.96
N ILE A 27 8.26 17.02 -7.57
CA ILE A 27 7.86 18.43 -7.68
C ILE A 27 7.64 19.01 -6.29
N LYS A 28 6.77 18.39 -5.49
CA LYS A 28 6.37 18.87 -4.16
C LYS A 28 7.55 19.04 -3.20
N TYR A 29 8.42 18.04 -3.13
CA TYR A 29 9.53 18.04 -2.17
C TYR A 29 10.80 18.67 -2.76
N GLY A 30 10.94 18.70 -4.09
CA GLY A 30 12.04 19.37 -4.78
C GLY A 30 12.00 20.89 -4.61
N GLU A 31 10.81 21.50 -4.58
CA GLU A 31 10.63 22.93 -4.31
C GLU A 31 11.29 23.37 -2.99
N ARG A 32 11.27 22.50 -1.96
CA ARG A 32 11.86 22.77 -0.64
C ARG A 32 13.37 22.94 -0.66
N LEU A 33 14.06 22.46 -1.70
CA LEU A 33 15.51 22.59 -1.82
C LEU A 33 15.95 24.02 -2.13
N LYS A 34 15.09 24.86 -2.73
CA LYS A 34 15.31 26.29 -3.09
C LYS A 34 16.56 26.62 -3.94
N ILE A 35 17.44 25.66 -4.21
CA ILE A 35 18.71 25.85 -4.93
C ILE A 35 18.55 25.53 -6.43
N ILE A 36 17.74 24.53 -6.76
CA ILE A 36 17.52 24.03 -8.13
C ILE A 36 16.02 23.99 -8.37
N SER A 37 15.56 24.40 -9.55
CA SER A 37 14.14 24.25 -9.90
C SER A 37 13.71 22.79 -9.83
N GLU A 38 12.57 22.56 -9.21
CA GLU A 38 11.89 21.29 -9.09
C GLU A 38 11.65 20.59 -10.44
N PHE A 39 11.48 21.35 -11.53
CA PHE A 39 11.35 20.79 -12.87
C PHE A 39 12.66 20.18 -13.38
N ILE A 40 13.81 20.78 -13.06
CA ILE A 40 15.13 20.22 -13.39
C ILE A 40 15.34 18.91 -12.62
N ILE A 41 14.96 18.89 -11.34
CA ILE A 41 15.04 17.68 -10.50
C ILE A 41 14.12 16.60 -11.07
N LEU A 42 12.90 16.95 -11.51
CA LEU A 42 11.97 16.04 -12.16
C LEU A 42 12.54 15.46 -13.45
N PHE A 43 13.11 16.29 -14.33
CA PHE A 43 13.76 15.81 -15.56
C PHE A 43 14.93 14.88 -15.24
N GLY A 44 15.77 15.24 -14.26
CA GLY A 44 16.86 14.40 -13.78
C GLY A 44 16.37 13.05 -13.25
N TYR A 45 15.30 13.04 -12.44
CA TYR A 45 14.67 11.82 -11.94
C TYR A 45 14.14 10.94 -13.08
N CYS A 46 13.36 11.51 -14.01
CA CYS A 46 12.83 10.78 -15.16
C CYS A 46 13.96 10.20 -16.02
N PHE A 47 15.01 10.98 -16.28
CA PHE A 47 16.17 10.53 -17.04
C PHE A 47 16.91 9.38 -16.33
N LEU A 48 17.11 9.49 -15.01
CA LEU A 48 17.73 8.46 -14.20
C LEU A 48 16.94 7.15 -14.25
N VAL A 49 15.61 7.20 -14.02
CA VAL A 49 14.76 6.00 -14.04
C VAL A 49 14.74 5.35 -15.42
N LEU A 50 14.56 6.15 -16.48
CA LEU A 50 14.57 5.64 -17.85
C LEU A 50 15.95 5.08 -18.25
N GLY A 51 17.03 5.75 -17.85
CA GLY A 51 18.41 5.30 -18.06
C GLY A 51 18.69 3.96 -17.39
N ILE A 52 18.29 3.82 -16.11
CA ILE A 52 18.41 2.55 -15.38
C ILE A 52 17.58 1.45 -16.04
N LEU A 53 16.34 1.73 -16.46
CA LEU A 53 15.50 0.74 -17.16
C LEU A 53 16.08 0.33 -18.52
N TYR A 54 16.69 1.28 -19.25
CA TYR A 54 17.40 1.00 -20.49
C TYR A 54 18.61 0.09 -20.25
N LEU A 55 19.45 0.41 -19.27
CA LEU A 55 20.60 -0.42 -18.88
C LEU A 55 20.15 -1.80 -18.40
N PHE A 56 19.08 -1.86 -17.60
CA PHE A 56 18.48 -3.09 -17.11
C PHE A 56 18.05 -4.00 -18.27
N LYS A 57 17.37 -3.43 -19.28
CA LYS A 57 16.99 -4.16 -20.50
C LYS A 57 18.21 -4.63 -21.30
N LYS A 58 19.23 -3.77 -21.44
CA LYS A 58 20.48 -4.09 -22.15
C LYS A 58 21.23 -5.26 -21.52
N TYR A 59 21.23 -5.35 -20.19
CA TYR A 59 21.94 -6.39 -19.43
C TYR A 59 21.05 -7.53 -18.91
N LEU A 60 19.79 -7.63 -19.36
CA LEU A 60 18.81 -8.57 -18.83
C LEU A 60 19.29 -10.03 -18.85
N LYS A 61 19.88 -10.49 -19.97
CA LYS A 61 20.42 -11.86 -20.07
C LYS A 61 21.55 -12.10 -19.07
N LYS A 62 22.48 -11.14 -18.94
CA LYS A 62 23.59 -11.23 -17.98
C LYS A 62 23.08 -11.31 -16.54
N ILE A 63 22.07 -10.51 -16.19
CA ILE A 63 21.45 -10.55 -14.85
C ILE A 63 20.82 -11.92 -14.58
N GLN A 64 20.14 -12.49 -15.59
CA GLN A 64 19.43 -13.76 -15.47
C GLN A 64 20.36 -14.98 -15.27
N GLU A 65 21.58 -14.92 -15.81
CA GLU A 65 22.57 -16.00 -15.77
C GLU A 65 23.66 -15.75 -14.71
N TYR A 66 23.55 -14.68 -13.92
CA TYR A 66 24.59 -14.28 -12.99
C TYR A 66 24.66 -15.23 -11.79
N ARG A 67 25.76 -16.00 -11.70
CA ARG A 67 25.96 -17.04 -10.67
C ARG A 67 25.83 -16.53 -9.23
N SER A 68 26.28 -15.30 -8.97
CA SER A 68 26.26 -14.69 -7.63
C SER A 68 25.07 -13.76 -7.40
N PHE A 69 23.97 -13.92 -8.17
CA PHE A 69 22.77 -13.07 -8.07
C PHE A 69 22.23 -13.00 -6.65
N ASN A 70 22.13 -14.13 -5.97
CA ASN A 70 21.56 -14.21 -4.62
C ASN A 70 22.37 -13.34 -3.62
N ILE A 71 23.70 -13.38 -3.71
CA ILE A 71 24.58 -12.61 -2.82
C ILE A 71 24.38 -11.11 -3.07
N LEU A 72 24.44 -10.67 -4.33
CA LEU A 72 24.24 -9.25 -4.67
C LEU A 72 22.84 -8.75 -4.29
N TYR A 73 21.82 -9.57 -4.49
CA TYR A 73 20.44 -9.27 -4.12
C TYR A 73 20.31 -9.03 -2.61
N TRP A 74 20.91 -9.89 -1.79
CA TRP A 74 20.90 -9.74 -0.34
C TRP A 74 21.76 -8.60 0.18
N ILE A 75 22.91 -8.32 -0.46
CA ILE A 75 23.73 -7.14 -0.16
C ILE A 75 22.91 -5.87 -0.41
N LEU A 76 22.25 -5.76 -1.57
CA LEU A 76 21.40 -4.61 -1.89
C LEU A 76 20.30 -4.42 -0.84
N ILE A 77 19.59 -5.49 -0.48
CA ILE A 77 18.53 -5.42 0.53
C ILE A 77 19.08 -5.01 1.88
N PHE A 78 20.21 -5.59 2.31
CA PHE A 78 20.81 -5.28 3.60
C PHE A 78 21.24 -3.80 3.67
N VAL A 79 21.87 -3.28 2.62
CA VAL A 79 22.26 -1.86 2.55
C VAL A 79 21.04 -0.96 2.65
N VAL A 80 19.98 -1.25 1.89
CA VAL A 80 18.75 -0.43 1.89
C VAL A 80 18.01 -0.54 3.22
N PHE A 81 17.96 -1.73 3.82
CA PHE A 81 17.36 -1.96 5.12
C PHE A 81 18.08 -1.16 6.21
N CYS A 82 19.41 -1.23 6.27
CA CYS A 82 20.22 -0.42 7.18
C CYS A 82 20.02 1.07 6.94
N PHE A 83 19.97 1.51 5.68
CA PHE A 83 19.68 2.89 5.32
C PHE A 83 18.30 3.35 5.84
N PHE A 84 17.25 2.54 5.68
CA PHE A 84 15.91 2.87 6.19
C PHE A 84 15.84 2.90 7.72
N ILE A 85 16.59 2.04 8.41
CA ILE A 85 16.72 2.10 9.87
C ILE A 85 17.38 3.42 10.28
N ILE A 86 18.54 3.75 9.69
CA ILE A 86 19.27 4.98 9.99
C ILE A 86 18.37 6.19 9.74
N LEU A 87 17.69 6.23 8.60
CA LEU A 87 16.78 7.31 8.25
C LEU A 87 15.63 7.47 9.27
N ASN A 88 15.10 6.37 9.79
CA ASN A 88 14.07 6.38 10.83
C ASN A 88 14.52 6.99 12.16
N PHE A 89 15.80 6.80 12.51
CA PHE A 89 16.39 7.40 13.72
C PHE A 89 16.85 8.84 13.51
N LEU A 90 17.26 9.21 12.29
CA LEU A 90 17.70 10.58 11.98
C LEU A 90 16.53 11.57 11.87
N ILE A 91 15.37 11.12 11.38
CA ILE A 91 14.19 11.98 11.23
C ILE A 91 13.41 12.00 12.54
N ASP A 92 13.34 13.17 13.18
CA ASP A 92 12.45 13.38 14.32
C ASP A 92 10.99 13.34 13.86
N GLY A 93 10.21 12.43 14.45
CA GLY A 93 8.80 12.25 14.13
C GLY A 93 7.96 13.48 14.44
N ASN A 94 8.30 14.24 15.49
CA ASN A 94 7.53 15.41 15.93
C ASN A 94 7.76 16.64 15.04
N SER A 95 8.84 16.64 14.25
CA SER A 95 9.11 17.69 13.26
C SER A 95 8.35 17.48 11.93
N LEU A 96 7.63 16.37 11.78
CA LEU A 96 6.90 16.06 10.56
C LEU A 96 5.55 16.75 10.57
N ASN A 97 5.17 17.34 9.43
CA ASN A 97 3.83 17.91 9.24
C ASN A 97 2.77 16.83 8.93
N THR A 98 2.99 15.60 9.38
CA THR A 98 2.08 14.46 9.15
C THR A 98 1.99 13.60 10.40
N ASP A 99 0.77 13.23 10.74
CA ASP A 99 0.38 12.48 11.93
C ASP A 99 0.70 10.98 11.90
N ARG A 100 1.14 10.43 10.77
CA ARG A 100 1.08 8.99 10.46
C ARG A 100 1.58 8.06 11.57
N TRP A 101 2.82 8.26 12.02
CA TRP A 101 3.42 7.43 13.08
C TRP A 101 2.71 7.64 14.42
N SER A 102 2.38 8.90 14.73
CA SER A 102 1.78 9.27 16.01
C SER A 102 0.33 8.81 16.13
N ALA A 103 -0.44 8.80 15.04
CA ALA A 103 -1.79 8.27 15.01
C ALA A 103 -1.78 6.76 15.33
N MET A 104 -0.83 6.00 14.78
CA MET A 104 -0.65 4.59 15.14
C MET A 104 -0.18 4.44 16.60
N GLN A 105 0.74 5.29 17.05
CA GLN A 105 1.22 5.29 18.44
C GLN A 105 0.11 5.52 19.45
N VAL A 106 -0.64 6.61 19.28
CA VAL A 106 -1.80 6.97 20.09
C VAL A 106 -2.81 5.83 20.09
N THR A 107 -3.12 5.26 18.93
CA THR A 107 -4.07 4.14 18.86
C THR A 107 -3.62 2.96 19.71
N ILE A 108 -2.36 2.54 19.60
CA ILE A 108 -1.81 1.42 20.38
C ILE A 108 -1.76 1.76 21.87
N GLU A 109 -1.23 2.92 22.20
CA GLU A 109 -1.04 3.39 23.59
C GLU A 109 -2.36 3.44 24.35
N TYR A 110 -3.41 4.03 23.78
CA TYR A 110 -4.68 4.17 24.46
C TYR A 110 -5.46 2.85 24.54
N ILE A 111 -5.37 1.97 23.54
CA ILE A 111 -5.88 0.60 23.65
C ILE A 111 -5.24 -0.12 24.84
N LEU A 112 -3.92 -0.01 25.00
CA LEU A 112 -3.19 -0.64 26.12
C LEU A 112 -3.52 -0.02 27.48
N LYS A 113 -3.83 1.28 27.51
CA LYS A 113 -4.27 1.99 28.72
C LYS A 113 -5.73 1.72 29.10
N GLY A 114 -6.49 1.00 28.28
CA GLY A 114 -7.92 0.86 28.50
C GLY A 114 -8.65 2.19 28.36
N VAL A 115 -8.27 2.99 27.36
CA VAL A 115 -9.01 4.19 26.92
C VAL A 115 -9.38 4.08 25.43
N TYR A 116 -10.58 4.55 25.06
CA TYR A 116 -11.02 4.56 23.67
C TYR A 116 -10.05 5.39 22.79
N PRO A 117 -9.48 4.84 21.71
CA PRO A 117 -8.38 5.51 21.00
C PRO A 117 -8.84 6.59 19.99
N TYR A 118 -10.08 6.55 19.52
CA TYR A 118 -10.51 7.37 18.37
C TYR A 118 -10.98 8.79 18.72
N ASN A 119 -11.09 9.10 20.01
CA ASN A 119 -11.30 10.47 20.51
C ASN A 119 -10.01 11.09 21.08
N GLN A 120 -8.87 10.42 20.93
CA GLN A 120 -7.57 10.88 21.42
C GLN A 120 -6.83 11.62 20.32
N LEU A 121 -6.15 12.69 20.72
CA LEU A 121 -5.42 13.56 19.80
C LEU A 121 -3.97 13.10 19.65
N ASP A 122 -3.47 13.22 18.44
CA ASP A 122 -2.06 13.04 18.10
C ASP A 122 -1.24 14.34 18.25
N HIS A 123 0.03 14.31 17.82
CA HIS A 123 0.93 15.46 17.92
C HIS A 123 0.52 16.66 17.04
N LEU A 124 -0.37 16.47 16.07
CA LEU A 124 -0.95 17.52 15.23
C LEU A 124 -2.37 17.90 15.67
N GLY A 125 -2.85 17.37 16.80
CA GLY A 125 -4.19 17.63 17.31
C GLY A 125 -5.30 16.95 16.48
N GLN A 126 -4.98 15.87 15.76
CA GLN A 126 -5.94 15.10 14.97
C GLN A 126 -6.27 13.75 15.61
N THR A 127 -7.39 13.16 15.22
CA THR A 127 -7.80 11.83 15.66
C THR A 127 -7.34 10.76 14.68
N SER A 128 -7.06 9.56 15.21
CA SER A 128 -6.58 8.46 14.39
C SER A 128 -7.62 7.94 13.38
N SER A 129 -7.18 7.76 12.14
CA SER A 129 -7.95 7.12 11.07
C SER A 129 -7.66 5.61 10.93
N ASN A 130 -6.77 5.07 11.77
CA ASN A 130 -6.28 3.71 11.66
C ASN A 130 -7.34 2.69 12.08
N LEU A 131 -7.61 1.70 11.24
CA LEU A 131 -8.51 0.62 11.64
C LEU A 131 -7.82 -0.35 12.63
N PRO A 132 -8.60 -1.11 13.40
CA PRO A 132 -8.08 -1.83 14.58
C PRO A 132 -7.03 -2.88 14.29
N SER A 133 -7.00 -3.50 13.10
CA SER A 133 -5.95 -4.48 12.81
C SER A 133 -4.58 -3.85 12.58
N LEU A 134 -4.55 -2.56 12.23
CA LEU A 134 -3.31 -1.84 11.99
C LEU A 134 -2.51 -1.66 13.29
N SER A 135 -3.19 -1.51 14.44
CA SER A 135 -2.51 -1.46 15.74
C SER A 135 -1.79 -2.77 16.05
N TYR A 136 -2.34 -3.93 15.66
CA TYR A 136 -1.62 -5.22 15.82
C TYR A 136 -0.35 -5.29 14.97
N LEU A 137 -0.35 -4.68 13.77
CA LEU A 137 0.85 -4.58 12.94
C LEU A 137 1.90 -3.67 13.56
N GLY A 138 1.48 -2.55 14.15
CA GLY A 138 2.37 -1.58 14.79
C GLY A 138 2.85 -2.00 16.20
N LEU A 139 2.10 -2.85 16.90
CA LEU A 139 2.35 -3.21 18.31
C LEU A 139 3.77 -3.71 18.59
N PRO A 140 4.37 -4.63 17.81
CA PRO A 140 5.75 -5.05 18.05
C PRO A 140 6.75 -3.89 18.00
N PHE A 141 6.53 -2.93 17.10
CA PHE A 141 7.42 -1.78 16.93
C PHE A 141 7.17 -0.69 17.96
N TYR A 142 5.93 -0.56 18.44
CA TYR A 142 5.61 0.23 19.64
C TYR A 142 6.36 -0.30 20.86
N MET A 143 6.38 -1.61 21.08
CA MET A 143 7.13 -2.22 22.18
C MET A 143 8.65 -2.04 22.06
N LEU A 144 9.17 -1.91 20.84
CA LEU A 144 10.57 -1.54 20.58
C LEU A 144 10.86 -0.04 20.77
N GLY A 145 9.84 0.77 21.12
CA GLY A 145 9.96 2.21 21.33
C GLY A 145 10.01 3.05 20.05
N ASN A 146 9.86 2.44 18.87
CA ASN A 146 9.85 3.17 17.60
C ASN A 146 8.97 2.47 16.55
N ILE A 147 7.75 3.00 16.39
CA ILE A 147 6.76 2.48 15.44
C ILE A 147 7.21 2.61 13.97
N GLY A 148 8.06 3.59 13.67
CA GLY A 148 8.63 3.78 12.32
C GLY A 148 9.56 2.64 11.87
N LEU A 149 9.88 1.69 12.76
CA LEU A 149 10.57 0.46 12.38
C LEU A 149 9.68 -0.51 11.59
N LEU A 150 8.35 -0.32 11.56
CA LEU A 150 7.46 -1.13 10.71
C LEU A 150 7.89 -1.11 9.24
N GLN A 151 8.28 0.04 8.71
CA GLN A 151 8.64 0.25 7.31
C GLN A 151 9.87 -0.56 6.87
N PRO A 152 11.04 -0.45 7.53
CA PRO A 152 12.21 -1.26 7.16
C PRO A 152 11.95 -2.76 7.32
N PHE A 153 11.22 -3.19 8.35
CA PHE A 153 10.93 -4.61 8.54
C PHE A 153 9.96 -5.17 7.49
N VAL A 154 8.94 -4.38 7.08
CA VAL A 154 8.06 -4.77 5.97
C VAL A 154 8.82 -4.78 4.65
N PHE A 155 9.75 -3.85 4.41
CA PHE A 155 10.64 -3.89 3.26
C PHE A 155 11.45 -5.19 3.21
N LEU A 156 12.04 -5.59 4.34
CA LEU A 156 12.81 -6.83 4.45
C LEU A 156 11.93 -8.06 4.19
N GLY A 157 10.75 -8.12 4.81
CA GLY A 157 9.78 -9.21 4.62
C GLY A 157 9.28 -9.31 3.18
N PHE A 158 8.97 -8.17 2.55
CA PHE A 158 8.60 -8.10 1.14
C PHE A 158 9.74 -8.58 0.23
N SER A 159 10.96 -8.11 0.48
CA SER A 159 12.13 -8.50 -0.31
C SER A 159 12.45 -9.99 -0.17
N PHE A 160 12.33 -10.54 1.04
CA PHE A 160 12.43 -11.98 1.27
C PHE A 160 11.36 -12.77 0.52
N TRP A 161 10.11 -12.30 0.53
CA TRP A 161 9.03 -12.93 -0.24
C TRP A 161 9.33 -12.91 -1.75
N ILE A 162 9.73 -11.76 -2.30
CA ILE A 162 10.10 -11.65 -3.72
C ILE A 162 11.26 -12.59 -4.05
N PHE A 163 12.26 -12.72 -3.19
CA PHE A 163 13.35 -13.69 -3.35
C PHE A 163 12.85 -15.13 -3.43
N LYS A 164 11.91 -15.52 -2.56
CA LYS A 164 11.35 -16.88 -2.51
C LYS A 164 10.36 -17.19 -3.63
N SER A 165 9.72 -16.18 -4.21
CA SER A 165 8.75 -16.36 -5.28
C SER A 165 9.33 -17.04 -6.53
N ASN A 166 8.47 -17.65 -7.34
CA ASN A 166 8.85 -18.38 -8.56
C ASN A 166 9.20 -17.46 -9.76
N ARG A 167 9.52 -16.20 -9.51
CA ARG A 167 9.86 -15.20 -10.54
C ARG A 167 11.29 -15.39 -11.05
N LEU A 168 11.53 -14.95 -12.28
CA LEU A 168 12.87 -14.82 -12.85
C LEU A 168 13.72 -13.85 -12.01
N GLN A 169 15.03 -14.11 -11.92
CA GLN A 169 15.98 -13.28 -11.17
C GLN A 169 15.93 -11.80 -11.61
N SER A 170 15.89 -11.57 -12.93
CA SER A 170 15.69 -10.23 -13.49
C SER A 170 14.41 -9.56 -12.99
N LYS A 171 13.27 -10.26 -12.96
CA LYS A 171 12.02 -9.69 -12.42
C LYS A 171 12.11 -9.37 -10.93
N LYS A 172 12.74 -10.23 -10.13
CA LYS A 172 12.95 -10.01 -8.69
C LYS A 172 13.73 -8.73 -8.43
N LEU A 173 14.84 -8.54 -9.16
CA LEU A 173 15.67 -7.34 -9.04
C LEU A 173 14.93 -6.09 -9.53
N LEU A 174 14.21 -6.18 -10.65
CA LEU A 174 13.45 -5.04 -11.19
C LEU A 174 12.37 -4.54 -10.21
N ILE A 175 11.68 -5.45 -9.53
CA ILE A 175 10.67 -5.09 -8.52
C ILE A 175 11.31 -4.28 -7.39
N ILE A 176 12.44 -4.75 -6.86
CA ILE A 176 13.16 -4.08 -5.77
C ILE A 176 13.73 -2.73 -6.22
N LEU A 177 14.35 -2.68 -7.40
CA LEU A 177 14.87 -1.42 -7.95
C LEU A 177 13.77 -0.38 -8.16
N LEU A 178 12.63 -0.76 -8.75
CA LEU A 178 11.50 0.16 -8.93
C LEU A 178 10.91 0.61 -7.59
N LEU A 179 10.90 -0.24 -6.56
CA LEU A 179 10.40 0.18 -5.26
C LEU A 179 11.34 1.20 -4.60
N ILE A 180 12.66 0.95 -4.61
CA ILE A 180 13.65 1.85 -4.00
C ILE A 180 13.80 3.16 -4.78
N MET A 181 13.63 3.14 -6.10
CA MET A 181 13.64 4.33 -6.94
C MET A 181 12.31 5.10 -6.91
N SER A 182 11.36 4.76 -6.04
CA SER A 182 10.07 5.45 -5.96
C SER A 182 10.11 6.53 -4.87
N PRO A 183 10.20 7.83 -5.22
CA PRO A 183 9.99 8.95 -4.30
C PRO A 183 8.75 8.81 -3.41
N ALA A 184 7.64 8.29 -3.96
CA ALA A 184 6.43 8.03 -3.17
C ALA A 184 6.67 7.03 -2.04
N TYR A 185 7.39 5.93 -2.34
CA TYR A 185 7.75 4.96 -1.31
C TYR A 185 8.79 5.49 -0.32
N LEU A 186 9.83 6.19 -0.80
CA LEU A 186 10.85 6.77 0.07
C LEU A 186 10.25 7.81 1.01
N TRP A 187 9.26 8.58 0.55
CA TRP A 187 8.50 9.49 1.39
C TRP A 187 7.74 8.75 2.49
N GLU A 188 7.11 7.61 2.20
CA GLU A 188 6.42 6.81 3.22
C GLU A 188 7.37 6.30 4.32
N VAL A 189 8.60 5.91 3.94
CA VAL A 189 9.63 5.54 4.92
C VAL A 189 10.05 6.74 5.76
N ALA A 190 10.26 7.90 5.15
CA ALA A 190 10.66 9.12 5.84
C ALA A 190 9.56 9.70 6.75
N ALA A 191 8.31 9.66 6.29
CA ALA A 191 7.13 10.09 7.03
C ALA A 191 6.68 9.06 8.07
N LYS A 192 7.35 7.90 8.16
CA LYS A 192 7.01 6.81 9.08
C LYS A 192 5.55 6.36 8.92
N SER A 193 5.09 6.32 7.66
CA SER A 193 3.70 6.03 7.28
C SER A 193 3.44 4.53 7.07
N ASP A 194 2.32 4.04 7.58
CA ASP A 194 1.93 2.61 7.49
C ASP A 194 1.29 2.22 6.16
N LEU A 195 0.87 3.22 5.34
CA LEU A 195 0.00 3.00 4.19
C LEU A 195 0.65 2.07 3.16
N MET A 196 1.88 2.35 2.75
CA MET A 196 2.57 1.47 1.80
C MET A 196 2.91 0.11 2.41
N SER A 197 3.33 0.08 3.67
CA SER A 197 3.65 -1.15 4.38
C SER A 197 2.45 -2.11 4.42
N ASN A 198 1.26 -1.60 4.69
CA ASN A 198 0.02 -2.37 4.66
C ASN A 198 -0.25 -2.97 3.27
N LEU A 199 -0.06 -2.19 2.20
CA LEU A 199 -0.25 -2.66 0.82
C LEU A 199 0.80 -3.70 0.40
N LEU A 200 2.05 -3.56 0.84
CA LEU A 200 3.10 -4.55 0.58
C LEU A 200 2.81 -5.87 1.30
N LEU A 201 2.37 -5.84 2.56
CA LEU A 201 1.95 -7.03 3.30
C LEU A 201 0.77 -7.72 2.63
N LEU A 202 -0.20 -6.95 2.15
CA LEU A 202 -1.34 -7.47 1.40
C LEU A 202 -0.91 -8.15 0.10
N ILE A 203 0.05 -7.56 -0.63
CA ILE A 203 0.61 -8.16 -1.84
C ILE A 203 1.29 -9.49 -1.52
N ILE A 204 2.09 -9.56 -0.45
CA ILE A 204 2.70 -10.83 0.00
C ILE A 204 1.61 -11.87 0.22
N PHE A 205 0.53 -11.50 0.91
CA PHE A 205 -0.60 -12.40 1.15
C PHE A 205 -1.28 -12.85 -0.15
N ILE A 206 -1.64 -11.94 -1.06
CA ILE A 206 -2.30 -12.28 -2.33
C ILE A 206 -1.42 -13.21 -3.16
N ASP A 207 -0.13 -12.91 -3.25
CA ASP A 207 0.82 -13.70 -4.02
C ASP A 207 0.98 -15.10 -3.43
N TYR A 208 1.25 -15.17 -2.12
CA TYR A 208 1.39 -16.44 -1.40
C TYR A 208 0.13 -17.30 -1.53
N TRP A 209 -1.05 -16.69 -1.32
CA TRP A 209 -2.31 -17.41 -1.32
C TRP A 209 -2.65 -17.95 -2.71
N LYS A 210 -2.45 -17.16 -3.77
CA LYS A 210 -2.69 -17.59 -5.15
C LYS A 210 -1.64 -18.58 -5.65
N GLU A 211 -0.39 -18.51 -5.17
CA GLU A 211 0.63 -19.51 -5.50
C GLU A 211 0.35 -20.85 -4.80
N LYS A 212 -0.01 -20.83 -3.52
CA LYS A 212 -0.21 -22.04 -2.71
C LYS A 212 -1.56 -22.72 -2.92
N TYR A 213 -2.62 -21.95 -3.17
CA TYR A 213 -4.00 -22.42 -3.27
C TYR A 213 -4.61 -22.06 -4.63
N ASN A 214 -3.84 -22.23 -5.71
CA ASN A 214 -4.22 -21.87 -7.08
C ASN A 214 -5.49 -22.58 -7.60
N GLU A 215 -5.70 -23.85 -7.26
CA GLU A 215 -6.85 -24.65 -7.69
C GLU A 215 -8.11 -24.33 -6.87
N ASN A 216 -7.94 -24.11 -5.57
CA ASN A 216 -9.04 -23.82 -4.65
C ASN A 216 -8.63 -22.78 -3.61
N SER A 217 -8.93 -21.51 -3.89
CA SER A 217 -8.68 -20.38 -2.98
C SER A 217 -9.27 -20.60 -1.58
N PHE A 218 -10.32 -21.41 -1.41
CA PHE A 218 -11.00 -21.65 -0.13
C PHE A 218 -10.59 -22.96 0.55
N GLN A 219 -9.46 -23.57 0.17
CA GLN A 219 -8.99 -24.83 0.78
C GLN A 219 -8.77 -24.73 2.29
N LYS A 220 -8.22 -23.60 2.77
CA LYS A 220 -8.06 -23.28 4.20
C LYS A 220 -8.99 -22.13 4.60
N LEU A 221 -10.29 -22.41 4.55
CA LEU A 221 -11.38 -21.45 4.68
C LEU A 221 -11.30 -20.62 5.97
N GLU A 222 -10.99 -21.26 7.10
CA GLU A 222 -10.94 -20.61 8.42
C GLU A 222 -9.80 -19.59 8.50
N ILE A 223 -8.60 -20.01 8.07
CA ILE A 223 -7.42 -19.15 8.02
C ILE A 223 -7.65 -18.00 7.03
N LEU A 224 -8.24 -18.29 5.88
CA LEU A 224 -8.58 -17.25 4.90
C LEU A 224 -9.53 -16.21 5.47
N ALA A 225 -10.61 -16.65 6.11
CA ALA A 225 -11.60 -15.75 6.70
C ALA A 225 -10.97 -14.84 7.76
N PHE A 226 -10.09 -15.38 8.62
CA PHE A 226 -9.35 -14.60 9.59
C PHE A 226 -8.41 -13.58 8.93
N ILE A 227 -7.61 -13.98 7.95
CA ILE A 227 -6.67 -13.06 7.26
C ILE A 227 -7.42 -11.97 6.49
N VAL A 228 -8.54 -12.32 5.85
CA VAL A 228 -9.40 -11.35 5.15
C VAL A 228 -10.00 -10.36 6.15
N ALA A 229 -10.50 -10.82 7.30
CA ALA A 229 -10.98 -9.93 8.36
C ALA A 229 -9.87 -9.02 8.89
N PHE A 230 -8.67 -9.57 9.10
CA PHE A 230 -7.49 -8.83 9.52
C PHE A 230 -7.18 -7.68 8.56
N PHE A 231 -6.99 -7.96 7.27
CA PHE A 231 -6.69 -6.94 6.26
C PHE A 231 -7.85 -5.98 5.97
N SER A 232 -9.12 -6.43 6.06
CA SER A 232 -10.27 -5.52 5.95
C SER A 232 -10.31 -4.49 7.08
N LEU A 233 -9.74 -4.81 8.23
CA LEU A 233 -9.58 -3.92 9.38
C LEU A 233 -8.20 -3.27 9.46
N THR A 234 -7.38 -3.26 8.40
CA THR A 234 -6.19 -2.40 8.35
C THR A 234 -6.50 -1.07 7.66
N ARG A 235 -7.04 -1.10 6.43
CA ARG A 235 -7.54 0.08 5.70
C ARG A 235 -8.64 -0.29 4.71
N GLY A 236 -9.60 0.61 4.48
CA GLY A 236 -10.73 0.34 3.57
C GLY A 236 -10.33 0.03 2.12
N ILE A 237 -9.25 0.64 1.63
CA ILE A 237 -8.78 0.45 0.24
C ILE A 237 -8.37 -1.00 -0.08
N VAL A 238 -7.99 -1.77 0.95
CA VAL A 238 -7.57 -3.17 0.84
C VAL A 238 -8.73 -4.09 0.44
N ILE A 239 -9.98 -3.66 0.64
CA ILE A 239 -11.17 -4.40 0.22
C ILE A 239 -11.19 -4.62 -1.29
N ILE A 240 -10.67 -3.67 -2.09
CA ILE A 240 -10.64 -3.75 -3.56
C ILE A 240 -9.88 -5.00 -4.04
N PRO A 241 -8.57 -5.15 -3.76
CA PRO A 241 -7.81 -6.33 -4.19
C PRO A 241 -8.28 -7.63 -3.53
N LEU A 242 -8.78 -7.61 -2.29
CA LEU A 242 -9.33 -8.82 -1.64
C LEU A 242 -10.60 -9.31 -2.34
N THR A 243 -11.50 -8.40 -2.69
CA THR A 243 -12.72 -8.73 -3.44
C THR A 243 -12.39 -9.28 -4.82
N LEU A 244 -11.43 -8.65 -5.52
CA LEU A 244 -10.92 -9.18 -6.79
C LEU A 244 -10.34 -10.58 -6.63
N MET A 245 -9.60 -10.84 -5.56
CA MET A 245 -8.97 -12.15 -5.35
C MET A 245 -9.99 -13.27 -5.10
N LEU A 246 -11.07 -12.98 -4.37
CA LEU A 246 -11.91 -14.00 -3.74
C LEU A 246 -13.34 -14.11 -4.28
N PHE A 247 -13.95 -13.02 -4.75
CA PHE A 247 -15.41 -12.99 -4.95
C PHE A 247 -15.90 -14.00 -5.99
N TYR A 248 -15.22 -14.11 -7.13
CA TYR A 248 -15.61 -15.05 -8.17
C TYR A 248 -15.51 -16.53 -7.72
N ASP A 249 -14.46 -16.87 -6.96
CA ASP A 249 -14.28 -18.21 -6.40
C ASP A 249 -15.31 -18.47 -5.28
N PHE A 250 -15.62 -17.45 -4.47
CA PHE A 250 -16.65 -17.51 -3.43
C PHE A 250 -18.03 -17.85 -4.02
N LEU A 251 -18.41 -17.24 -5.15
CA LEU A 251 -19.69 -17.51 -5.81
C LEU A 251 -19.87 -18.98 -6.22
N LYS A 252 -18.78 -19.70 -6.52
CA LYS A 252 -18.80 -21.12 -6.92
C LYS A 252 -18.90 -22.09 -5.73
N LEU A 253 -18.71 -21.62 -4.51
CA LEU A 253 -18.79 -22.46 -3.33
C LEU A 253 -20.20 -23.00 -3.10
N LYS A 254 -20.27 -24.20 -2.51
CA LYS A 254 -21.52 -24.74 -1.94
C LYS A 254 -22.03 -23.78 -0.85
N ILE A 255 -23.35 -23.65 -0.73
CA ILE A 255 -23.99 -22.72 0.21
C ILE A 255 -23.52 -22.89 1.66
N ARG A 256 -23.30 -24.13 2.11
CA ARG A 256 -22.76 -24.44 3.45
C ARG A 256 -21.38 -23.80 3.70
N LEU A 257 -20.49 -23.83 2.70
CA LEU A 257 -19.16 -23.24 2.80
C LEU A 257 -19.22 -21.71 2.74
N LYS A 258 -20.14 -21.14 1.96
CA LYS A 258 -20.39 -19.69 1.96
C LYS A 258 -20.78 -19.20 3.35
N PHE A 259 -21.77 -19.84 3.96
CA PHE A 259 -22.20 -19.51 5.33
C PHE A 259 -21.07 -19.70 6.35
N LYS A 260 -20.33 -20.83 6.27
CA LYS A 260 -19.18 -21.06 7.15
C LYS A 260 -18.15 -19.94 7.04
N PHE A 261 -17.80 -19.52 5.82
CA PHE A 261 -16.85 -18.43 5.59
C PHE A 261 -17.34 -17.12 6.20
N VAL A 262 -18.60 -16.75 5.94
CA VAL A 262 -19.18 -15.50 6.45
C VAL A 262 -19.23 -15.49 7.97
N ILE A 263 -19.65 -16.58 8.61
CA ILE A 263 -19.70 -16.68 10.08
C ILE A 263 -18.31 -16.52 10.68
N ILE A 264 -17.30 -17.23 10.15
CA ILE A 264 -15.93 -17.14 10.68
C ILE A 264 -15.32 -15.77 10.43
N PHE A 265 -15.61 -15.16 9.27
CA PHE A 265 -15.20 -13.80 8.97
C PHE A 265 -15.79 -12.80 9.97
N ILE A 266 -17.09 -12.88 10.28
CA ILE A 266 -17.76 -12.01 11.27
C ILE A 266 -17.17 -12.22 12.67
N ILE A 267 -16.99 -13.48 13.09
CA ILE A 267 -16.35 -13.80 14.38
C ILE A 267 -14.94 -13.20 14.43
N SER A 268 -14.17 -13.33 13.36
CA SER A 268 -12.81 -12.78 13.28
C SER A 268 -12.81 -11.26 13.37
N LEU A 269 -13.73 -10.58 12.69
CA LEU A 269 -13.91 -9.13 12.82
C LEU A 269 -14.21 -8.75 14.27
N PHE A 270 -15.14 -9.44 14.92
CA PHE A 270 -15.50 -9.15 16.31
C PHE A 270 -14.32 -9.35 17.27
N VAL A 271 -13.57 -10.44 17.12
CA VAL A 271 -12.36 -10.71 17.93
C VAL A 271 -11.31 -9.63 17.73
N LEU A 272 -11.08 -9.18 16.49
CA LEU A 272 -10.09 -8.14 16.19
C LEU A 272 -10.52 -6.76 16.69
N LEU A 273 -11.83 -6.47 16.70
CA LEU A 273 -12.41 -5.23 17.23
C LEU A 273 -12.54 -5.24 18.76
N LEU A 274 -12.51 -6.41 19.39
CA LEU A 274 -12.83 -6.59 20.81
C LEU A 274 -12.05 -5.64 21.73
N PRO A 275 -10.72 -5.44 21.59
CA PRO A 275 -9.99 -4.55 22.48
C PRO A 275 -10.45 -3.11 22.43
N ILE A 276 -11.09 -2.64 21.34
CA ILE A 276 -11.62 -1.28 21.24
C ILE A 276 -13.06 -1.23 21.72
N LEU A 277 -13.87 -2.25 21.40
CA LEU A 277 -15.26 -2.35 21.84
C LEU A 277 -15.37 -2.42 23.36
N LEU A 278 -14.42 -3.09 24.04
CA LEU A 278 -14.39 -3.19 25.50
C LEU A 278 -14.15 -1.84 26.20
N VAL A 279 -13.58 -0.87 25.50
CA VAL A 279 -13.23 0.44 26.04
C VAL A 279 -14.14 1.56 25.56
N LEU A 280 -15.09 1.21 24.69
CA LEU A 280 -16.05 2.17 24.17
C LEU A 280 -16.92 2.66 25.34
N PRO A 281 -16.89 3.97 25.67
CA PRO A 281 -17.65 4.48 26.81
C PRO A 281 -19.15 4.43 26.53
N GLU A 282 -19.58 4.98 25.39
CA GLU A 282 -20.97 5.06 24.97
C GLU A 282 -21.06 4.91 23.45
N PHE A 283 -22.22 4.44 22.95
CA PHE A 283 -22.42 4.24 21.51
C PHE A 283 -22.41 5.55 20.71
N GLU A 284 -22.82 6.67 21.34
CA GLU A 284 -22.80 7.99 20.72
C GLU A 284 -21.38 8.43 20.33
N VAL A 285 -20.40 8.15 21.21
CA VAL A 285 -18.97 8.42 20.96
C VAL A 285 -18.45 7.68 19.73
N LEU A 286 -18.96 6.47 19.44
CA LEU A 286 -18.59 5.75 18.22
C LEU A 286 -19.12 6.46 16.96
N SER A 287 -20.32 7.02 17.01
CA SER A 287 -20.91 7.73 15.86
C SER A 287 -20.10 8.98 15.52
N GLU A 288 -19.72 9.75 16.55
CA GLU A 288 -18.95 10.99 16.41
C GLU A 288 -17.48 10.72 16.05
N HIS A 289 -16.85 9.80 16.76
CA HIS A 289 -15.42 9.52 16.69
C HIS A 289 -15.15 8.12 16.14
N ASN A 290 -15.34 7.95 14.83
CA ASN A 290 -14.97 6.74 14.11
C ASN A 290 -13.86 6.99 13.07
N PRO A 291 -13.03 5.97 12.79
CA PRO A 291 -11.94 6.06 11.82
C PRO A 291 -12.40 6.16 10.36
N PHE A 292 -13.66 5.80 10.04
CA PHE A 292 -14.17 5.80 8.66
C PHE A 292 -14.41 7.22 8.13
N ASN A 293 -14.82 8.14 9.00
CA ASN A 293 -15.07 9.55 8.64
C ASN A 293 -13.84 10.20 7.98
N HIS A 294 -12.62 9.81 8.36
CA HIS A 294 -11.39 10.34 7.79
C HIS A 294 -10.99 9.65 6.48
N GLN A 295 -11.34 8.37 6.32
CA GLN A 295 -10.96 7.57 5.14
C GLN A 295 -11.76 7.90 3.88
N THR A 296 -12.89 8.60 3.95
CA THR A 296 -13.70 8.92 2.77
C THR A 296 -13.62 10.38 2.33
N LYS A 297 -12.82 11.21 2.99
CA LYS A 297 -12.75 12.66 2.72
C LYS A 297 -12.00 13.02 1.44
N TYR A 298 -11.08 12.16 0.98
CA TYR A 298 -10.15 12.49 -0.11
C TYR A 298 -10.74 12.37 -1.52
N ALA A 299 -11.93 11.78 -1.69
CA ALA A 299 -12.53 11.54 -2.99
C ALA A 299 -14.06 11.71 -2.97
N PRO A 300 -14.65 12.15 -4.10
CA PRO A 300 -16.10 12.18 -4.26
C PRO A 300 -16.76 10.82 -3.95
N LYS A 301 -17.84 10.85 -3.16
CA LYS A 301 -18.56 9.63 -2.73
C LYS A 301 -18.94 8.71 -3.89
N PHE A 302 -19.35 9.28 -5.02
CA PHE A 302 -19.69 8.52 -6.23
C PHE A 302 -18.52 7.70 -6.77
N LEU A 303 -17.31 8.29 -6.85
CA LEU A 303 -16.11 7.57 -7.28
C LEU A 303 -15.74 6.46 -6.31
N ILE A 304 -15.85 6.71 -5.00
CA ILE A 304 -15.62 5.69 -3.97
C ILE A 304 -16.57 4.51 -4.18
N ILE A 305 -17.89 4.76 -4.28
CA ILE A 305 -18.90 3.71 -4.48
C ILE A 305 -18.62 2.90 -5.76
N LEU A 306 -18.37 3.56 -6.89
CA LEU A 306 -18.03 2.86 -8.14
C LEU A 306 -16.76 2.01 -7.99
N SER A 307 -15.73 2.53 -7.34
CA SER A 307 -14.47 1.82 -7.13
C SER A 307 -14.63 0.60 -6.22
N LEU A 308 -15.55 0.64 -5.24
CA LEU A 308 -15.85 -0.48 -4.35
C LEU A 308 -16.77 -1.54 -4.99
N LEU A 309 -17.63 -1.14 -5.93
CA LEU A 309 -18.51 -2.06 -6.65
C LEU A 309 -17.82 -2.76 -7.84
N SER A 310 -16.93 -2.06 -8.53
CA SER A 310 -16.23 -2.62 -9.71
C SER A 310 -15.50 -3.96 -9.48
N PRO A 311 -14.87 -4.24 -8.31
CA PRO A 311 -14.22 -5.51 -8.01
C PRO A 311 -15.14 -6.72 -8.10
N PHE A 312 -16.40 -6.57 -7.69
CA PHE A 312 -17.37 -7.67 -7.73
C PHE A 312 -17.59 -8.16 -9.17
N PHE A 313 -17.72 -7.22 -10.12
CA PHE A 313 -17.89 -7.55 -11.54
C PHE A 313 -16.60 -8.02 -12.23
N LEU A 314 -15.46 -7.44 -11.84
CA LEU A 314 -14.17 -7.70 -12.47
C LEU A 314 -13.44 -8.94 -11.91
N SER A 315 -13.85 -9.44 -10.75
CA SER A 315 -13.25 -10.61 -10.07
C SER A 315 -13.21 -11.90 -10.92
N LYS A 316 -14.06 -12.02 -11.95
CA LYS A 316 -14.02 -13.16 -12.88
C LYS A 316 -12.76 -13.19 -13.76
N TYR A 317 -12.06 -12.06 -13.89
CA TYR A 317 -10.86 -11.91 -14.70
C TYR A 317 -9.55 -12.03 -13.90
N SER A 318 -9.61 -12.11 -12.57
CA SER A 318 -8.47 -12.13 -11.63
C SER A 318 -8.03 -13.54 -11.21
N LYS A 319 -7.87 -14.44 -12.18
CA LYS A 319 -7.44 -15.83 -11.92
C LYS A 319 -6.02 -15.94 -11.34
N SER A 320 -5.10 -15.06 -11.76
CA SER A 320 -3.71 -15.04 -11.28
C SER A 320 -3.44 -13.82 -10.39
N SER A 321 -2.41 -13.89 -9.53
CA SER A 321 -1.98 -12.75 -8.71
C SER A 321 -1.65 -11.52 -9.56
N THR A 322 -0.96 -11.69 -10.68
CA THR A 322 -0.68 -10.61 -11.64
C THR A 322 -1.95 -9.94 -12.17
N ASN A 323 -3.02 -10.69 -12.43
CA ASN A 323 -4.28 -10.10 -12.88
C ASN A 323 -5.00 -9.35 -11.75
N VAL A 324 -4.94 -9.85 -10.50
CA VAL A 324 -5.42 -9.10 -9.33
C VAL A 324 -4.73 -7.75 -9.26
N TYR A 325 -3.39 -7.71 -9.37
CA TYR A 325 -2.62 -6.45 -9.31
C TYR A 325 -2.97 -5.50 -10.46
N LYS A 326 -3.09 -6.01 -11.69
CA LYS A 326 -3.48 -5.18 -12.86
C LYS A 326 -4.84 -4.55 -12.69
N ILE A 327 -5.85 -5.34 -12.32
CA ILE A 327 -7.21 -4.83 -12.16
C ILE A 327 -7.26 -3.86 -10.98
N THR A 328 -6.58 -4.18 -9.87
CA THR A 328 -6.46 -3.26 -8.72
C THR A 328 -5.83 -1.93 -9.14
N PHE A 329 -4.74 -1.96 -9.91
CA PHE A 329 -4.12 -0.77 -10.48
C PHE A 329 -5.13 0.09 -11.28
N TYR A 330 -5.92 -0.52 -12.16
CA TYR A 330 -6.92 0.21 -12.94
C TYR A 330 -8.03 0.80 -12.06
N VAL A 331 -8.57 0.03 -11.10
CA VAL A 331 -9.63 0.49 -10.20
C VAL A 331 -9.14 1.64 -9.30
N LEU A 332 -7.94 1.51 -8.73
CA LEU A 332 -7.35 2.57 -7.91
C LEU A 332 -7.00 3.81 -8.72
N SER A 333 -6.46 3.64 -9.93
CA SER A 333 -6.19 4.78 -10.81
C SER A 333 -7.48 5.51 -11.19
N PHE A 334 -8.56 4.76 -11.47
CA PHE A 334 -9.88 5.33 -11.74
C PHE A 334 -10.48 6.07 -10.54
N LEU A 335 -10.19 5.64 -9.31
CA LEU A 335 -10.62 6.36 -8.11
C LEU A 335 -9.80 7.63 -7.90
N LEU A 336 -8.48 7.51 -7.88
CA LEU A 336 -7.60 8.52 -7.29
C LEU A 336 -7.16 9.59 -8.30
N ILE A 337 -6.97 9.22 -9.57
CA ILE A 337 -6.52 10.18 -10.59
C ILE A 337 -7.63 11.20 -10.92
N PRO A 338 -8.88 10.79 -11.18
CA PRO A 338 -9.97 11.75 -11.33
C PRO A 338 -10.22 12.57 -10.06
N ALA A 339 -10.13 11.98 -8.86
CA ALA A 339 -10.26 12.73 -7.62
C ALA A 339 -9.19 13.83 -7.51
N PHE A 340 -7.94 13.53 -7.84
CA PHE A 340 -6.87 14.53 -7.90
C PHE A 340 -7.13 15.60 -8.97
N ILE A 341 -7.52 15.20 -10.19
CA ILE A 341 -7.81 16.14 -11.29
C ILE A 341 -8.96 17.08 -10.93
N LEU A 342 -10.02 16.58 -10.30
CA LEU A 342 -11.15 17.39 -9.84
C LEU A 342 -10.71 18.41 -8.79
N ASN A 343 -9.93 17.99 -7.79
CA ASN A 343 -9.40 18.93 -6.79
C ASN A 343 -8.46 19.97 -7.43
N VAL A 344 -7.64 19.58 -8.41
CA VAL A 344 -6.78 20.52 -9.16
C VAL A 344 -7.60 21.51 -9.99
N TYR A 345 -8.73 21.06 -10.55
CA TYR A 345 -9.64 21.92 -11.30
C TYR A 345 -10.37 22.92 -10.38
N GLU A 346 -10.78 22.50 -9.19
CA GLU A 346 -11.52 23.32 -8.22
C GLU A 346 -10.60 24.28 -7.45
N GLU A 347 -9.49 23.79 -6.93
CA GLU A 347 -8.62 24.51 -5.98
C GLU A 347 -7.27 24.95 -6.60
N GLY A 348 -6.99 24.55 -7.84
CA GLY A 348 -5.76 24.89 -8.55
C GLY A 348 -4.56 23.99 -8.21
N PHE A 349 -3.66 23.79 -9.18
CA PHE A 349 -2.50 22.90 -9.01
C PHE A 349 -1.56 23.32 -7.86
N TYR A 350 -1.33 24.63 -7.72
CA TYR A 350 -0.41 25.15 -6.71
C TYR A 350 -0.86 24.81 -5.29
N ASN A 351 -2.12 25.08 -4.98
CA ASN A 351 -2.68 24.86 -3.64
C ASN A 351 -2.74 23.36 -3.30
N ASN A 352 -3.04 22.52 -4.31
CA ASN A 352 -3.06 21.07 -4.14
C ASN A 352 -1.67 20.48 -3.84
N ILE A 353 -0.65 20.90 -4.58
CA ILE A 353 0.69 20.32 -4.50
C ILE A 353 1.53 20.95 -3.39
N TYR A 354 1.60 22.28 -3.34
CA TYR A 354 2.50 23.02 -2.46
C TYR A 354 1.85 23.39 -1.12
N GLU A 355 0.57 23.77 -1.12
CA GLU A 355 -0.16 24.13 0.11
C GLU A 355 -0.83 22.93 0.80
N ASN A 356 -0.68 21.72 0.25
CA ASN A 356 -1.18 20.45 0.82
C ASN A 356 -2.71 20.31 0.89
N LEU A 357 -3.48 20.98 0.04
CA LEU A 357 -4.94 20.77 -0.02
C LEU A 357 -5.30 19.32 -0.40
N PHE A 358 -4.50 18.69 -1.29
CA PHE A 358 -4.65 17.28 -1.61
C PHE A 358 -3.46 16.46 -1.12
N ASP A 359 -3.77 15.38 -0.41
CA ASP A 359 -2.77 14.46 0.09
C ASP A 359 -2.31 13.50 -1.02
N ILE A 360 -1.20 13.86 -1.68
CA ILE A 360 -0.60 13.07 -2.77
C ILE A 360 -0.13 11.67 -2.32
N SER A 361 -0.02 11.40 -1.00
CA SER A 361 0.30 10.06 -0.49
C SER A 361 -0.73 9.02 -0.92
N TYR A 362 -1.99 9.41 -1.10
CA TYR A 362 -3.04 8.53 -1.59
C TYR A 362 -2.77 8.03 -3.02
N LEU A 363 -2.17 8.85 -3.89
CA LEU A 363 -1.75 8.41 -5.23
C LEU A 363 -0.64 7.36 -5.16
N GLY A 364 0.19 7.42 -4.12
CA GLY A 364 1.24 6.43 -3.82
C GLY A 364 0.69 5.01 -3.69
N MET A 365 -0.57 4.82 -3.26
CA MET A 365 -1.21 3.50 -3.13
C MET A 365 -1.23 2.68 -4.43
N ILE A 366 -1.12 3.35 -5.58
CA ILE A 366 -1.13 2.70 -6.90
C ILE A 366 0.23 2.02 -7.19
N ILE A 367 1.33 2.53 -6.62
CA ILE A 367 2.72 2.13 -6.96
C ILE A 367 2.98 0.64 -6.78
N PRO A 368 2.65 -0.02 -5.64
CA PRO A 368 2.91 -1.44 -5.46
C PRO A 368 2.24 -2.31 -6.53
N PHE A 369 1.02 -1.95 -6.92
CA PHE A 369 0.27 -2.68 -7.94
C PHE A 369 0.84 -2.46 -9.34
N ILE A 370 1.37 -1.26 -9.65
CA ILE A 370 2.12 -1.03 -10.89
C ILE A 370 3.35 -1.93 -10.95
N ILE A 371 4.15 -1.95 -9.88
CA ILE A 371 5.40 -2.72 -9.84
C ILE A 371 5.13 -4.21 -9.98
N MET A 372 4.12 -4.73 -9.28
CA MET A 372 3.79 -6.17 -9.27
C MET A 372 3.02 -6.64 -10.51
N SER A 373 2.48 -5.73 -11.31
CA SER A 373 1.73 -6.06 -12.54
C SER A 373 2.61 -6.49 -13.74
N LYS A 374 3.95 -6.42 -13.61
CA LYS A 374 4.92 -6.63 -14.71
C LYS A 374 5.44 -8.06 -14.92
#